data_AF-A0A7T7KVK5-F1
#
_entry.id   AF-A0A7T7KVK5-F1
#
_cell.length_a   1.000
_cell.length_b   1.000
_cell.length_c   1.000
_cell.angle_alpha   90.00
_cell.angle_beta   90.00
_cell.angle_gamma   90.00
#
_symmetry.space_group_name_H-M   'P 1'
#
loop_
_entity.id
_entity.type
_entity.pdbx_description
1 polymer ?
#
loop_
_entity_poly.entity_id
_entity_poly.type
_entity_poly.pdbx_seq_one_letter_code
_entity_poly.pdbx_strand_id
1 'polypeptide(L)' 'MYEPDLILVDNRGGNLQPAVLKKRKPTWARLPAVRADRTFPWAVEERYSHAGYAPRIEQLAAALRQSEPLSS' A
#
# COMPACT_ATOMS: atom_id res chain seq x y z
N MET A 1 -12.55 6.77 -13.83
CA MET A 1 -12.31 6.83 -12.37
C MET A 1 -11.29 5.74 -12.06
N TYR A 2 -10.33 5.96 -11.15
CA TYR A 2 -9.27 4.99 -10.86
C TYR A 2 -9.66 4.14 -9.64
N GLU A 3 -9.79 2.83 -9.81
CA GLU A 3 -10.17 1.86 -8.77
C GLU A 3 -9.01 0.88 -8.57
N PRO A 4 -8.04 1.20 -7.69
CA PRO A 4 -6.88 0.35 -7.51
C PRO A 4 -7.24 -0.95 -6.78
N ASP A 5 -6.62 -2.06 -7.18
CA ASP A 5 -6.65 -3.33 -6.45
C ASP A 5 -5.72 -3.33 -5.22
N LEU A 6 -4.65 -2.54 -5.26
CA LEU A 6 -3.64 -2.38 -4.20
C LEU A 6 -3.21 -0.91 -4.12
N ILE A 7 -3.09 -0.39 -2.90
CA ILE A 7 -2.58 0.97 -2.66
C ILE A 7 -1.25 0.91 -1.92
N LEU A 8 -0.20 1.42 -2.56
CA LEU A 8 1.10 1.68 -1.93
C LEU A 8 1.02 2.98 -1.12
N VAL A 9 1.34 2.91 0.18
CA VAL A 9 1.23 4.06 1.09
C VAL A 9 2.60 4.41 1.65
N ASP A 10 2.99 5.68 1.51
CA ASP A 10 4.24 6.20 2.08
C ASP A 10 4.29 5.96 3.60
N ASN A 11 5.29 5.21 4.04
CA ASN A 11 5.44 4.76 5.43
C ASN A 11 6.32 5.70 6.29
N ARG A 12 6.71 6.87 5.78
CA ARG A 12 7.46 7.85 6.58
C ARG A 12 6.62 8.36 7.75
N GLY A 13 7.24 8.49 8.92
CA GLY A 13 6.55 8.84 10.17
C GLY A 13 5.81 10.19 10.16
N GLY A 14 6.18 11.12 9.26
CA GLY A 14 5.49 12.40 9.08
C GLY A 14 4.17 12.33 8.30
N ASN A 15 3.86 11.19 7.68
CA ASN A 15 2.68 11.02 6.83
C ASN A 15 1.53 10.32 7.56
N LEU A 16 0.30 10.64 7.14
CA LEU A 16 -0.89 9.96 7.66
C LEU A 16 -0.90 8.49 7.21
N GLN A 17 -0.84 7.58 8.18
CA GLN A 17 -0.87 6.14 7.94
C GLN A 17 -2.30 5.64 7.67
N PRO A 18 -2.48 4.45 7.05
CA PRO A 18 -3.78 3.96 6.58
C PRO A 18 -4.90 3.99 7.64
N ALA A 19 -4.60 3.62 8.89
CA ALA A 19 -5.58 3.63 9.98
C ALA A 19 -6.07 5.06 10.31
N VAL A 20 -5.19 6.05 10.25
CA VAL A 20 -5.55 7.46 10.47
C VAL A 20 -6.29 8.03 9.27
N LEU A 21 -5.88 7.67 8.05
CA LEU A 21 -6.60 8.03 6.82
C LEU A 21 -8.03 7.48 6.80
N LYS A 22 -8.22 6.20 7.16
CA LYS A 22 -9.54 5.55 7.27
C LYS A 22 -10.47 6.27 8.26
N LYS A 23 -9.92 6.81 9.36
CA LYS A 23 -10.67 7.60 10.34
C LYS A 23 -10.96 9.04 9.89
N ARG A 24 -9.99 9.71 9.25
CA ARG A 24 -10.06 11.17 8.98
C ARG A 24 -10.58 11.53 7.58
N LYS A 25 -10.58 10.59 6.62
CA LYS A 25 -10.86 10.86 5.20
C LYS A 25 -11.93 9.88 4.68
N PRO A 26 -13.20 10.30 4.60
CA PRO A 26 -14.29 9.43 4.12
C PRO A 26 -14.10 8.91 2.69
N THR A 27 -13.48 9.70 1.82
CA THR A 27 -13.17 9.30 0.44
C THR A 27 -12.17 8.15 0.38
N TRP A 28 -11.13 8.17 1.23
CA TRP A 28 -10.19 7.06 1.37
C TRP A 28 -10.88 5.79 1.86
N ALA A 29 -11.72 5.90 2.89
CA ALA A 29 -12.45 4.75 3.47
C ALA A 29 -13.45 4.10 2.50
N ARG A 30 -13.82 4.78 1.42
CA ARG A 30 -14.74 4.28 0.38
C ARG A 30 -14.04 3.47 -0.71
N LEU A 31 -12.71 3.55 -0.83
CA LEU A 31 -11.96 2.83 -1.87
C LEU A 31 -12.09 1.31 -1.67
N PRO A 32 -12.38 0.52 -2.73
CA PRO A 32 -12.49 -0.93 -2.64
C PRO A 32 -11.26 -1.59 -1.99
N ALA A 33 -10.04 -1.23 -2.42
CA ALA A 33 -8.80 -1.72 -1.82
C ALA A 33 -8.68 -1.40 -0.31
N VAL A 34 -9.15 -0.24 0.17
CA VAL A 34 -9.10 0.11 1.60
C VAL A 34 -10.11 -0.69 2.42
N ARG A 35 -11.24 -1.06 1.83
CA ARG A 35 -12.25 -1.93 2.45
C ARG A 35 -11.80 -3.39 2.49
N ALA A 36 -11.07 -3.83 1.48
CA ALA A 36 -10.45 -5.15 1.40
C ALA A 36 -9.10 -5.23 2.16
N ASP A 37 -8.72 -4.19 2.91
CA ASP A 37 -7.45 -4.07 3.63
C ASP A 37 -6.19 -4.29 2.76
N ARG A 38 -6.28 -3.92 1.47
CA ARG A 38 -5.21 -3.99 0.46
C ARG A 38 -4.43 -2.69 0.38
N THR A 39 -3.78 -2.36 1.48
CA THR A 39 -2.80 -1.28 1.55
C THR A 39 -1.45 -1.86 1.90
N PHE A 40 -0.40 -1.45 1.20
CA PHE A 40 0.97 -1.92 1.43
C PHE A 40 1.89 -0.75 1.78
N PRO A 41 2.67 -0.83 2.87
CA PRO A 41 3.59 0.23 3.25
C PRO A 41 4.76 0.30 2.26
N TRP A 42 4.99 1.47 1.68
CA TRP A 42 6.06 1.72 0.72
C TRP A 42 7.02 2.75 1.31
N ALA A 43 8.29 2.39 1.56
CA ALA A 43 9.28 3.42 1.86
C ALA A 43 9.83 3.98 0.56
N VAL A 44 9.50 5.25 0.35
CA VAL A 44 9.90 6.09 -0.77
C VAL A 44 11.41 6.41 -0.71
N GLU A 45 11.99 6.37 0.49
CA GLU A 45 13.40 6.64 0.77
C GLU A 45 14.13 5.37 1.24
N GLU A 46 14.05 4.30 0.44
CA GLU A 46 14.82 3.09 0.74
C GLU A 46 16.31 3.30 0.43
N ARG A 47 17.19 2.56 1.11
CA ARG A 47 18.63 2.61 0.85
C ARG A 47 18.92 2.34 -0.62
N TYR A 48 19.64 3.25 -1.27
CA TYR A 48 20.09 3.18 -2.66
C TYR A 48 21.20 2.13 -2.86
N SER A 49 20.92 0.88 -2.55
CA SER A 49 21.77 -0.27 -2.82
C SER A 49 20.94 -1.49 -3.16
N HIS A 50 21.48 -2.40 -3.96
CA HIS A 50 20.78 -3.65 -4.29
C HIS A 50 20.42 -4.43 -3.02
N ALA A 51 21.37 -4.56 -2.10
CA ALA A 51 21.16 -5.24 -0.82
C ALA A 51 20.08 -4.56 0.06
N GLY A 52 19.95 -3.23 -0.02
CA GLY A 52 18.91 -2.49 0.70
C GLY A 52 17.53 -2.59 0.07
N TYR A 53 17.46 -2.72 -1.26
CA TYR A 53 16.21 -2.64 -2.00
C TYR A 53 15.58 -4.00 -2.32
N ALA A 54 16.40 -5.05 -2.54
CA ALA A 54 15.93 -6.38 -2.90
C ALA A 54 14.86 -6.94 -1.94
N PRO A 55 15.00 -6.83 -0.60
CA PRO A 55 13.97 -7.30 0.32
C PRO A 55 12.62 -6.60 0.13
N ARG A 56 12.60 -5.32 -0.27
CA ARG A 56 11.34 -4.59 -0.51
C ARG A 56 10.63 -5.07 -1.76
N ILE A 57 11.37 -5.34 -2.83
CA ILE A 57 10.78 -5.89 -4.06
C ILE A 57 10.18 -7.28 -3.79
N GLU A 58 10.85 -8.11 -3.00
CA GLU A 58 10.31 -9.41 -2.61
C GLU A 58 9.04 -9.29 -1.76
N GLN A 59 9.01 -8.35 -0.81
CA GLN A 59 7.82 -8.08 0.00
C GLN A 59 6.64 -7.61 -0.86
N LEU A 60 6.88 -6.73 -1.84
CA LEU A 60 5.85 -6.28 -2.76
C LEU A 60 5.35 -7.43 -3.63
N ALA A 61 6.27 -8.24 -4.17
CA ALA A 61 5.90 -9.41 -4.98
C ALA A 61 5.06 -10.42 -4.17
N ALA A 62 5.38 -10.64 -2.89
CA ALA A 62 4.59 -11.47 -2.01
C ALA A 62 3.18 -10.90 -1.75
N ALA A 63 3.07 -9.59 -1.49
CA ALA A 63 1.79 -8.92 -1.30
C ALA A 63 0.90 -8.97 -2.56
N LEU A 64 1.51 -8.83 -3.74
CA LEU A 64 0.82 -8.97 -5.02
C LEU A 64 0.31 -10.40 -5.22
N ARG A 65 1.14 -11.43 -4.95
CA ARG A 65 0.71 -12.84 -5.06
C ARG A 65 -0.42 -13.22 -4.10
N GLN A 66 -0.48 -12.59 -2.94
CA GLN A 66 -1.57 -12.78 -1.97
C GLN A 66 -2.85 -12.01 -2.34
N SER A 67 -2.79 -11.09 -3.29
CA SER A 67 -3.92 -10.28 -3.71
C SER A 67 -4.59 -10.89 -4.95
N GLU A 68 -5.79 -11.46 -4.82
CA GLU A 68 -6.62 -11.82 -5.98
C GLU A 68 -7.20 -10.55 -6.64
N PRO A 69 -7.41 -10.44 -7.96
CA PRO A 69 -8.05 -9.26 -8.57
C PRO A 69 -9.40 -8.92 -7.91
N LEU A 70 -9.71 -7.63 -7.65
CA LEU A 70 -11.02 -7.25 -7.08
C LEU A 70 -12.17 -7.35 -8.10
N SER A 71 -11.84 -7.49 -9.38
CA SER A 71 -12.79 -7.76 -10.46
C SER A 71 -12.87 -9.27 -10.72
N SER A 72 -13.85 -9.95 -10.13
CA SER A 72 -14.36 -11.24 -10.60
C SER A 72 -15.88 -11.26 -10.45
#